data_AF-A0A6N0GU06-F1
#
_entry.id   AF-A0A6N0GU06-F1
#
_cell.length_a   1.000
_cell.length_b   1.000
_cell.length_c   1.000
_cell.angle_alpha   90.00
_cell.angle_beta   90.00
_cell.angle_gamma   90.00
#
_symmetry.space_group_name_H-M   'P 1'
#
loop_
_entity.id
_entity.type
_entity.pdbx_description
1 polymer ?
#
loop_
_entity_poly.entity_id
_entity_poly.type
_entity_poly.pdbx_seq_one_letter_code
_entity_poly.pdbx_strand_id
1 'polypeptide(L)'
;LVQDVAQKTNEVAGDGTTTATVLARAIYSEGVKNVAAGCNPMDLRRGSQAAVDKVVQFLSANAKTITTTAEIAQVATISANGDTHVGNLIAQA
;
A
#
# COMPACT_ATOMS: atom_id res chain seq x y z
N LEU A 1 0.01 -14.71 11.45
CA LEU A 1 -0.93 -14.43 10.34
C LEU A 1 -0.90 -12.97 9.90
N VAL A 2 -1.56 -12.02 10.60
CA VAL A 2 -1.57 -10.59 10.17
C VAL A 2 -0.18 -9.98 10.21
N GLN A 3 0.61 -10.29 11.24
CA GLN A 3 1.99 -9.84 11.37
C GLN A 3 2.87 -10.32 10.22
N ASP A 4 2.78 -11.60 9.84
CA ASP A 4 3.58 -12.17 8.75
C ASP A 4 3.26 -11.52 7.40
N VAL A 5 1.98 -11.23 7.14
CA VAL A 5 1.55 -10.55 5.91
C VAL A 5 1.99 -9.09 5.91
N ALA A 6 1.86 -8.38 7.03
CA ALA A 6 2.32 -7.01 7.15
C ALA A 6 3.85 -6.89 6.99
N GLN A 7 4.60 -7.84 7.57
CA GLN A 7 6.05 -7.89 7.42
C GLN A 7 6.47 -8.13 5.96
N LYS A 8 5.74 -8.97 5.23
CA LYS A 8 5.99 -9.19 3.80
C LYS A 8 5.80 -7.93 2.97
N THR A 9 4.88 -7.04 3.34
CA THR A 9 4.76 -5.71 2.72
C THR A 9 6.02 -4.88 2.92
N ASN A 10 6.62 -4.93 4.12
CA ASN A 10 7.88 -4.25 4.40
C ASN A 10 9.04 -4.78 3.56
N GLU A 11 9.13 -6.10 3.41
CA GLU A 11 10.23 -6.72 2.67
C GLU A 11 10.25 -6.34 1.19
N VAL A 12 9.07 -6.13 0.59
CA VAL A 12 8.95 -5.80 -0.84
C VAL A 12 8.92 -4.30 -1.09
N ALA A 13 8.17 -3.53 -0.28
CA ALA A 13 7.94 -2.11 -0.50
C ALA A 13 8.82 -1.19 0.35
N GLY A 14 9.42 -1.70 1.44
CA GLY A 14 10.23 -0.91 2.38
C GLY A 14 9.44 -0.09 3.41
N ASP A 15 8.12 -0.03 3.29
CA ASP A 15 7.18 0.65 4.21
C ASP A 15 5.77 0.01 4.09
N GLY A 16 4.82 0.41 4.93
CA GLY A 16 3.41 0.07 4.80
C GLY A 16 2.90 -0.99 5.78
N THR A 17 3.73 -1.43 6.74
CA THR A 17 3.38 -2.42 7.77
C THR A 17 2.17 -1.99 8.61
N THR A 18 2.17 -0.73 9.07
CA THR A 18 1.09 -0.16 9.87
C THR A 18 -0.20 -0.06 9.06
N THR A 19 -0.11 0.43 7.82
CA THR A 19 -1.25 0.55 6.90
C THR A 19 -1.88 -0.82 6.63
N ALA A 20 -1.06 -1.84 6.32
CA ALA A 20 -1.53 -3.20 6.11
C ALA A 20 -2.26 -3.77 7.33
N THR A 21 -1.70 -3.53 8.53
CA THR A 21 -2.29 -4.01 9.79
C THR A 21 -3.63 -3.36 10.09
N VAL A 22 -3.74 -2.04 9.91
CA VAL A 22 -4.99 -1.30 10.15
C VAL A 22 -6.08 -1.69 9.15
N LEU A 23 -5.72 -1.82 7.86
CA LEU A 23 -6.66 -2.27 6.82
C LEU A 23 -7.15 -3.70 7.07
N ALA A 24 -6.25 -4.61 7.41
CA ALA A 24 -6.62 -5.99 7.74
C ALA A 24 -7.61 -6.04 8.91
N ARG A 25 -7.38 -5.25 9.97
CA ARG A 25 -8.29 -5.15 11.10
C ARG A 25 -9.66 -4.61 10.68
N ALA A 26 -9.71 -3.55 9.88
CA ALA A 26 -10.95 -2.93 9.44
C ALA A 26 -11.80 -3.88 8.58
N ILE A 27 -11.18 -4.51 7.56
CA ILE A 27 -11.84 -5.47 6.67
C ILE A 27 -12.37 -6.67 7.45
N TYR A 28 -11.55 -7.22 8.36
CA TYR A 28 -11.96 -8.34 9.19
C TYR A 28 -13.13 -7.98 10.11
N SER A 29 -13.06 -6.83 10.78
CA SER A 29 -14.10 -6.42 11.72
C SER A 29 -15.45 -6.23 11.02
N GLU A 30 -15.47 -5.62 9.84
CA GLU A 30 -16.71 -5.48 9.05
C GLU A 30 -17.17 -6.80 8.44
N GLY A 31 -16.24 -7.65 7.99
CA GLY A 31 -16.55 -8.99 7.49
C GLY A 31 -17.27 -9.83 8.54
N VAL A 32 -16.77 -9.88 9.78
CA VAL A 32 -17.40 -10.64 10.87
C VAL A 32 -18.81 -10.12 11.19
N LYS A 33 -19.04 -8.81 11.18
CA LYS A 33 -20.37 -8.22 11.40
C LYS A 33 -21.37 -8.66 10.33
N ASN A 34 -20.96 -8.64 9.06
CA ASN A 34 -21.83 -9.03 7.94
C ASN A 34 -22.12 -10.53 7.94
N VAL A 35 -21.12 -11.37 8.27
CA VAL A 35 -21.34 -12.81 8.44
C VAL A 35 -22.31 -13.08 9.59
N ALA A 36 -22.17 -12.39 10.73
CA ALA A 36 -23.11 -12.51 11.85
C ALA A 36 -24.54 -12.07 11.49
N ALA A 37 -24.69 -11.14 10.53
CA ALA A 37 -25.98 -10.73 9.97
C ALA A 37 -26.57 -11.73 8.96
N GLY A 38 -25.91 -12.86 8.70
CA GLY A 38 -26.38 -13.92 7.81
C GLY A 38 -25.85 -13.84 6.38
N CYS A 39 -24.93 -12.93 6.07
CA CYS A 39 -24.30 -12.90 4.74
C CYS A 39 -23.37 -14.10 4.53
N ASN A 40 -23.34 -14.63 3.31
CA ASN A 40 -22.45 -15.73 2.94
C ASN A 40 -20.97 -15.25 2.94
N PRO A 41 -20.08 -15.85 3.75
CA PRO A 41 -18.67 -15.49 3.79
C PRO A 41 -17.95 -15.60 2.44
N MET A 42 -18.35 -16.55 1.60
CA MET A 42 -17.73 -16.75 0.29
C MET A 42 -18.07 -15.62 -0.69
N ASP A 43 -19.28 -15.10 -0.63
CA ASP A 43 -19.71 -13.97 -1.46
C ASP A 43 -19.06 -12.67 -0.99
N LEU A 44 -18.95 -12.47 0.33
CA LEU A 44 -18.19 -11.37 0.91
C LEU A 44 -16.73 -11.39 0.45
N ARG A 45 -16.06 -12.55 0.53
CA ARG A 45 -14.67 -12.69 0.05
C ARG A 45 -14.55 -12.36 -1.44
N ARG A 46 -15.47 -12.86 -2.27
CA ARG A 46 -15.46 -12.60 -3.73
C ARG A 46 -15.66 -11.11 -4.02
N GLY A 47 -16.61 -10.47 -3.35
CA GLY A 47 -16.87 -9.04 -3.47
C GLY A 47 -15.68 -8.20 -3.01
N SER A 48 -15.07 -8.53 -1.86
CA SER A 48 -13.88 -7.86 -1.36
C SER A 48 -12.70 -7.98 -2.33
N GLN A 49 -12.47 -9.16 -2.91
CA GLN A 49 -11.39 -9.33 -3.89
C GLN A 49 -11.62 -8.46 -5.13
N ALA A 50 -12.84 -8.48 -5.69
CA ALA A 50 -13.17 -7.64 -6.85
C ALA A 50 -13.02 -6.14 -6.55
N ALA A 51 -13.38 -5.70 -5.34
CA ALA A 51 -13.18 -4.33 -4.90
C ALA A 51 -11.69 -3.97 -4.80
N VAL A 52 -10.87 -4.84 -4.20
CA VAL A 52 -9.42 -4.64 -4.11
C VAL A 52 -8.80 -4.53 -5.50
N ASP A 53 -9.16 -5.41 -6.43
CA ASP A 53 -8.62 -5.39 -7.79
C ASP A 53 -8.93 -4.07 -8.50
N LYS A 54 -10.13 -3.53 -8.31
CA LYS A 54 -10.52 -2.21 -8.85
C LYS A 54 -9.76 -1.05 -8.20
N VAL A 55 -9.55 -1.10 -6.89
CA VAL A 55 -8.76 -0.08 -6.19
C VAL A 55 -7.31 -0.10 -6.67
N VAL A 56 -6.70 -1.27 -6.81
CA VAL A 56 -5.34 -1.42 -7.33
C VAL A 56 -5.24 -0.87 -8.75
N GLN A 57 -6.19 -1.22 -9.63
CA GLN A 57 -6.25 -0.69 -10.98
C GLN A 57 -6.31 0.85 -11.00
N PHE A 58 -7.15 1.43 -10.14
CA PHE A 58 -7.27 2.88 -10.02
C PHE A 58 -5.97 3.53 -9.52
N LEU A 59 -5.33 2.95 -8.50
CA LEU A 59 -4.06 3.46 -7.97
C LEU A 59 -2.95 3.42 -9.02
N SER A 60 -2.84 2.32 -9.77
CA SER A 60 -1.87 2.22 -10.87
C SER A 60 -2.12 3.24 -11.98
N ALA A 61 -3.38 3.52 -12.31
CA ALA A 61 -3.73 4.51 -13.33
C ALA A 61 -3.42 5.96 -12.91
N ASN A 62 -3.40 6.24 -11.60
CA ASN A 62 -3.10 7.56 -11.04
C ASN A 62 -1.64 7.70 -10.59
N ALA A 63 -0.84 6.64 -10.70
CA ALA A 63 0.57 6.69 -10.34
C ALA A 63 1.34 7.56 -11.35
N LYS A 64 2.07 8.56 -10.84
CA LYS A 64 2.96 9.37 -11.67
C LYS A 64 4.29 8.63 -11.85
N THR A 65 4.62 8.25 -13.08
CA THR A 65 5.95 7.70 -13.39
C THR A 65 7.00 8.79 -13.27
N ILE A 66 8.07 8.50 -12.55
CA ILE A 66 9.23 9.37 -12.40
C ILE A 66 10.29 8.89 -13.37
N THR A 67 10.73 9.77 -14.27
CA THR A 67 11.69 9.40 -15.35
C THR A 67 12.89 10.31 -15.42
N THR A 68 12.80 11.53 -14.88
CA THR A 68 13.88 12.51 -14.98
C THR A 68 14.74 12.52 -13.72
N THR A 69 16.04 12.76 -13.89
CA THR A 69 16.99 12.88 -12.77
C THR A 69 16.57 13.96 -11.76
N ALA A 70 15.97 15.05 -12.22
CA ALA A 70 15.45 16.11 -11.36
C ALA A 70 14.28 15.65 -10.48
N GLU A 71 13.35 14.87 -11.01
CA GLU A 71 12.24 14.31 -10.23
C GLU A 71 12.72 13.23 -9.26
N ILE A 72 13.72 12.43 -9.65
CA ILE A 72 14.35 11.43 -8.76
C ILE A 72 14.99 12.15 -7.57
N ALA A 73 15.79 13.19 -7.82
CA ALA A 73 16.41 13.99 -6.77
C ALA A 73 15.35 14.62 -5.84
N GLN A 74 14.27 15.17 -6.41
CA GLN A 74 13.19 15.76 -5.64
C GLN A 74 12.53 14.74 -4.69
N VAL A 75 12.16 13.57 -5.20
CA VAL A 75 11.52 12.54 -4.37
C VAL A 75 12.49 12.00 -3.32
N ALA A 76 13.74 11.74 -3.69
CA ALA A 76 14.77 11.30 -2.76
C ALA A 76 15.02 12.33 -1.64
N THR A 77 15.06 13.63 -1.97
CA THR A 77 15.18 14.71 -0.97
C THR A 77 13.98 14.76 -0.03
N ILE A 78 12.76 14.63 -0.54
CA ILE A 78 11.55 14.61 0.30
C ILE A 78 11.59 13.40 1.24
N SER A 79 11.95 12.22 0.72
CA SER A 79 12.10 11.00 1.51
C SER A 79 13.23 11.09 2.54
N ALA A 80 14.28 11.87 2.26
CA ALA A 80 15.40 12.12 3.17
C ALA A 80 15.15 13.32 4.12
N ASN A 81 13.89 13.61 4.46
CA ASN A 81 13.50 14.71 5.36
C ASN A 81 14.01 16.11 4.93
N GLY A 82 14.09 16.35 3.62
CA GLY A 82 14.52 17.64 3.05
C GLY A 82 16.02 17.74 2.78
N ASP A 83 16.79 16.66 2.94
CA ASP A 83 18.21 16.64 2.62
C ASP A 83 18.45 16.64 1.10
N THR A 84 18.88 17.79 0.59
CA THR A 84 19.21 17.99 -0.82
C THR A 84 20.52 17.32 -1.23
N HIS A 85 21.46 17.14 -0.30
CA HIS A 85 22.72 16.45 -0.57
C HIS A 85 22.48 14.96 -0.81
N VAL A 86 21.71 14.32 0.06
CA VAL A 86 21.34 12.90 -0.08
C VAL A 86 20.49 12.68 -1.35
N GLY A 87 19.51 13.55 -1.62
CA GLY A 87 18.69 13.42 -2.83
C GLY A 87 19.48 13.54 -4.13
N ASN A 88 20.44 14.48 -4.20
CA ASN A 88 21.31 14.62 -5.37
C ASN A 88 22.27 13.44 -5.53
N LEU A 89 22.80 12.89 -4.43
CA LEU A 89 23.63 11.68 -4.47
C LEU A 89 22.85 10.48 -5.03
N ILE A 90 21.61 10.28 -4.58
CA ILE A 90 20.75 9.19 -5.08
C ILE A 90 20.40 9.38 -6.55
N ALA A 91 20.22 10.61 -7.02
CA ALA A 91 19.92 10.88 -8.43
C ALA A 91 21.13 10.71 -9.37
N GLN A 92 22.35 10.75 -8.84
CA GLN A 92 23.60 10.57 -9.59
C GLN A 92 24.13 9.13 -9.54
N ALA A 93 23.62 8.31 -8.62
CA ALA A 93 23.94 6.89 -8.47
C ALA A 93 23.26 6.05 -9.56
#